data_AF-A0A538D803-F1
#
_entry.id   AF-A0A538D803-F1
#
_cell.length_a   1.000
_cell.length_b   1.000
_cell.length_c   1.000
_cell.angle_alpha   90.00
_cell.angle_beta   90.00
_cell.angle_gamma   90.00
#
_symmetry.space_group_name_H-M   'P 1'
#
loop_
_entity.id
_entity.type
_entity.pdbx_description
1 polymer ?
#
loop_
_entity_poly.entity_id
_entity_poly.type
_entity_poly.pdbx_seq_one_letter_code
_entity_poly.pdbx_strand_id
1 'polypeptide(L)'
;RVLRSFITEGLDREEKAVHIVDPEQRYDHIERLREAGIDVERAMERGQLEVRPWQDAYLRGDHFDQDAMLALIEELLGAAGAAGYRPTRLLAHMEWALLDKPGVNDLLEYETRLNYVLPKYEDPVICSYDLSRFGA
;
A
#
# COMPACT_ATOMS: atom_id res chain seq x y z
N ARG A 1 -0.91 5.44 15.88
CA ARG A 1 -0.69 4.34 16.88
C ARG A 1 -0.96 2.95 16.28
N VAL A 2 -2.03 2.75 15.49
CA VAL A 2 -2.39 1.45 14.89
C VAL A 2 -1.49 1.04 13.70
N LEU A 3 -1.26 1.94 12.74
CA LEU A 3 -0.42 1.61 11.56
C LEU A 3 1.03 1.29 11.95
N ARG A 4 1.58 1.99 12.94
CA ARG A 4 2.95 1.73 13.43
C ARG A 4 3.10 0.29 13.90
N SER A 5 2.22 -0.20 14.78
CA SER A 5 2.31 -1.58 15.28
C SER A 5 2.08 -2.61 14.17
N PHE A 6 1.15 -2.33 13.24
CA PHE A 6 0.91 -3.19 12.09
C PHE A 6 2.16 -3.37 11.22
N ILE A 7 2.90 -2.28 10.99
CA ILE A 7 4.13 -2.27 10.18
C ILE A 7 5.28 -2.96 10.93
N THR A 8 5.56 -2.55 12.17
CA THR A 8 6.71 -3.07 12.92
C THR A 8 6.57 -4.56 13.18
N GLU A 9 5.39 -5.04 13.57
CA GLU A 9 5.16 -6.47 13.81
C GLU A 9 5.35 -7.31 12.54
N GLY A 10 4.89 -6.81 11.38
CA GLY A 10 5.07 -7.51 10.11
C GLY A 10 6.56 -7.65 9.75
N LEU A 11 7.32 -6.57 9.86
CA LEU A 11 8.75 -6.60 9.56
C LEU A 11 9.54 -7.49 10.53
N ASP A 12 9.20 -7.45 11.83
CA ASP A 12 9.81 -8.31 12.85
C ASP A 12 9.55 -9.81 12.60
N ARG A 13 8.43 -10.13 11.96
CA ARG A 13 8.01 -11.50 11.60
C ARG A 13 8.54 -11.96 10.23
N GLU A 14 9.46 -11.19 9.64
CA GLU A 14 9.98 -11.45 8.29
C GLU A 14 8.86 -11.49 7.22
N GLU A 15 7.83 -10.66 7.39
CA GLU A 15 6.76 -10.50 6.39
C GLU A 15 7.14 -9.41 5.38
N LYS A 16 6.58 -9.48 4.16
CA LYS A 16 6.77 -8.47 3.13
C LYS A 16 5.88 -7.27 3.45
N ALA A 17 6.39 -6.04 3.33
CA ALA A 17 5.64 -4.81 3.50
C ALA A 17 5.65 -4.02 2.19
N VAL A 18 4.46 -3.63 1.71
CA VAL A 18 4.29 -2.74 0.57
C VAL A 18 3.47 -1.54 1.02
N HIS A 19 4.07 -0.35 0.96
CA HIS A 19 3.44 0.90 1.31
C HIS A 19 3.25 1.74 0.05
N ILE A 20 2.02 2.10 -0.28
CA ILE A 20 1.69 3.05 -1.33
C ILE A 20 1.32 4.37 -0.68
N VAL A 21 2.12 5.41 -0.95
CA VAL A 21 2.04 6.70 -0.25
C VAL A 21 1.96 7.87 -1.20
N ASP A 22 1.56 9.01 -0.66
CA ASP A 22 1.70 10.31 -1.31
C ASP A 22 3.19 10.56 -1.65
N PRO A 23 3.54 10.87 -2.91
CA PRO A 23 4.91 11.20 -3.32
C PRO A 23 5.53 12.31 -2.48
N GLU A 24 4.75 13.32 -2.08
CA GLU A 24 5.23 14.47 -1.30
C GLU A 24 5.52 14.07 0.15
N GLN A 25 4.83 13.05 0.67
CA GLN A 25 5.01 12.56 2.05
C GLN A 25 5.91 11.33 2.13
N ARG A 26 6.44 10.84 1.01
CA ARG A 26 7.25 9.62 0.98
C ARG A 26 8.48 9.71 1.87
N TYR A 27 9.17 10.86 1.85
CA TYR A 27 10.34 11.10 2.70
C TYR A 27 9.95 11.05 4.18
N ASP A 28 8.94 11.81 4.59
CA ASP A 28 8.47 11.83 5.98
C ASP A 28 7.97 10.46 6.44
N HIS A 29 7.31 9.70 5.56
CA HIS A 29 6.89 8.33 5.86
C HIS A 29 8.10 7.44 6.18
N ILE A 30 9.15 7.50 5.37
CA ILE A 30 10.39 6.77 5.60
C ILE A 30 11.05 7.19 6.92
N GLU A 31 11.13 8.48 7.23
CA GLU A 31 11.69 8.94 8.50
C GLU A 31 10.90 8.40 9.70
N ARG A 32 9.56 8.40 9.64
CA ARG A 32 8.72 7.82 10.69
C ARG A 32 8.95 6.32 10.88
N LEU A 33 9.29 5.58 9.82
CA LEU A 33 9.68 4.17 9.93
C LEU A 33 11.02 4.03 10.65
N ARG A 34 12.00 4.88 10.35
CA ARG A 34 13.29 4.88 11.06
C ARG A 34 13.13 5.23 12.54
N GLU A 35 12.34 6.25 12.85
CA GLU A 35 11.98 6.62 14.22
C GLU A 35 11.23 5.50 14.96
N ALA A 36 10.56 4.61 14.22
CA ALA A 36 9.92 3.43 14.77
C ALA A 36 10.91 2.29 15.10
N GLY A 37 12.19 2.42 14.74
CA GLY A 37 13.25 1.43 14.99
C GLY A 37 13.50 0.48 13.81
N ILE A 38 12.94 0.76 12.64
CA ILE A 38 13.11 -0.08 11.45
C ILE A 38 14.40 0.31 10.72
N ASP A 39 15.23 -0.69 10.39
CA ASP A 39 16.36 -0.54 9.45
C ASP A 39 15.81 -0.50 8.01
N VAL A 40 15.33 0.68 7.61
CA VAL A 40 14.59 0.88 6.35
C VAL A 40 15.46 0.55 5.15
N GLU A 41 16.71 0.99 5.15
CA GLU A 41 17.68 0.74 4.09
C GLU A 41 17.84 -0.77 3.85
N ARG A 42 18.14 -1.53 4.91
CA ARG A 42 18.31 -2.98 4.80
C ARG A 42 17.02 -3.69 4.40
N ALA A 43 15.88 -3.26 4.94
CA ALA A 43 14.59 -3.85 4.60
C ALA A 43 14.23 -3.61 3.12
N MET A 44 14.56 -2.43 2.58
CA MET A 44 14.36 -2.13 1.16
C MET A 44 15.35 -2.86 0.25
N GLU A 45 16.64 -2.90 0.61
CA GLU A 45 17.69 -3.61 -0.15
C GLU A 45 17.39 -5.10 -0.33
N ARG A 46 16.84 -5.74 0.70
CA ARG A 46 16.45 -7.16 0.65
C ARG A 46 15.09 -7.39 0.02
N GLY A 47 14.40 -6.32 -0.37
CA GLY A 47 13.04 -6.40 -0.88
C GLY A 47 12.04 -6.88 0.16
N GLN A 48 12.28 -6.69 1.46
CA GLN A 48 11.26 -6.92 2.49
C GLN A 48 10.30 -5.73 2.60
N LEU A 49 10.78 -4.50 2.38
CA LEU A 49 9.99 -3.28 2.40
C LEU A 49 10.00 -2.61 1.02
N GLU A 50 8.84 -2.24 0.52
CA GLU A 50 8.70 -1.37 -0.65
C GLU A 50 7.85 -0.16 -0.29
N VAL A 51 8.38 1.05 -0.57
CA VAL A 51 7.63 2.30 -0.42
C VAL A 51 7.51 2.96 -1.78
N ARG A 52 6.32 2.84 -2.38
CA ARG A 52 5.99 3.30 -3.72
C ARG A 52 5.15 4.59 -3.66
N PRO A 53 5.43 5.61 -4.47
CA PRO A 53 4.49 6.70 -4.68
C PRO A 53 3.24 6.18 -5.40
N TRP A 54 2.07 6.77 -5.17
CA TRP A 54 0.83 6.31 -5.81
C TRP A 54 0.84 6.39 -7.34
N GLN A 55 1.73 7.18 -7.97
CA GLN A 55 1.90 7.22 -9.43
C GLN A 55 2.47 5.91 -10.00
N ASP A 56 3.15 5.12 -9.17
CA ASP A 56 3.68 3.82 -9.58
C ASP A 56 2.64 2.69 -9.39
N ALA A 57 1.51 3.02 -8.75
CA ALA A 57 0.40 2.12 -8.43
C ALA A 57 -0.93 2.68 -8.96
N TYR A 58 -1.72 3.36 -8.10
CA TYR A 58 -3.05 3.86 -8.41
C TYR A 58 -3.11 4.76 -9.65
N LEU A 59 -2.17 5.68 -9.81
CA LEU A 59 -2.20 6.73 -10.85
C LEU A 59 -1.18 6.47 -11.97
N ARG A 60 -0.97 5.20 -12.31
CA ARG A 60 -0.04 4.82 -13.38
C ARG A 60 -0.53 5.36 -14.72
N GLY A 61 0.30 6.16 -15.38
CA GLY A 61 -0.10 6.81 -16.63
C GLY A 61 -1.07 7.97 -16.41
N ASP A 62 -1.02 8.61 -15.24
CA ASP A 62 -1.79 9.81 -14.88
C ASP A 62 -3.32 9.65 -14.88
N HIS A 63 -3.81 8.42 -14.76
CA HIS A 63 -5.21 8.07 -14.61
C HIS A 63 -5.36 6.92 -13.60
N PHE A 64 -6.53 6.82 -12.99
CA PHE A 64 -6.90 5.64 -12.23
C PHE A 64 -7.59 4.63 -13.15
N ASP A 65 -7.02 3.42 -13.21
CA ASP A 65 -7.60 2.26 -13.87
C ASP A 65 -7.81 1.16 -12.82
N GLN A 66 -9.08 0.90 -12.49
CA GLN A 66 -9.44 -0.08 -11.49
C GLN A 66 -9.05 -1.52 -11.87
N ASP A 67 -9.10 -1.90 -13.15
CA ASP A 67 -8.73 -3.24 -13.58
C ASP A 67 -7.22 -3.45 -13.48
N ALA A 68 -6.44 -2.46 -13.90
CA ALA A 68 -4.98 -2.48 -13.76
C ALA A 68 -4.55 -2.50 -12.28
N MET A 69 -5.25 -1.74 -11.42
CA MET A 69 -4.94 -1.72 -9.98
C MET A 69 -5.30 -3.03 -9.28
N LEU A 70 -6.42 -3.66 -9.65
CA LEU A 70 -6.77 -4.99 -9.12
C LEU A 70 -5.77 -6.06 -9.55
N ALA A 71 -5.35 -6.05 -10.83
CA ALA A 71 -4.31 -6.95 -11.31
C ALA A 71 -2.98 -6.76 -10.56
N LEU A 72 -2.60 -5.50 -10.28
CA LEU A 72 -1.41 -5.20 -9.48
C LEU A 72 -1.53 -5.73 -8.05
N ILE A 73 -2.69 -5.62 -7.42
CA ILE A 73 -2.90 -6.17 -6.06
C ILE A 73 -2.77 -7.69 -6.09
N GLU A 74 -3.43 -8.37 -7.02
CA GLU A 74 -3.31 -9.83 -7.15
C GLU A 74 -1.85 -10.28 -7.38
N GLU A 75 -1.07 -9.50 -8.16
CA GLU A 75 0.37 -9.73 -8.34
C GLU A 75 1.13 -9.57 -7.02
N LEU A 76 0.93 -8.46 -6.29
CA LEU A 76 1.65 -8.17 -5.05
C LEU A 76 1.36 -9.20 -3.94
N LEU A 77 0.10 -9.64 -3.82
CA LEU A 77 -0.30 -10.65 -2.84
C LEU A 77 0.11 -12.07 -3.28
N GLY A 78 0.11 -12.36 -4.58
CA GLY A 78 0.54 -13.65 -5.13
C GLY A 78 2.07 -13.85 -5.12
N ALA A 79 2.85 -12.78 -5.30
CA ALA A 79 4.30 -12.85 -5.50
C ALA A 79 5.12 -13.10 -4.22
N ALA A 80 4.56 -12.80 -3.05
CA ALA A 80 5.27 -12.86 -1.74
C ALA A 80 5.98 -14.20 -1.52
N GLY A 81 5.27 -15.30 -1.82
CA GLY A 81 5.82 -16.64 -1.66
C GLY A 81 7.02 -16.98 -2.50
N ALA A 82 7.19 -16.35 -3.66
CA ALA A 82 8.33 -16.60 -4.53
C ALA A 82 9.62 -15.96 -3.98
N ALA A 83 9.49 -14.91 -3.17
CA ALA A 83 10.61 -14.17 -2.57
C ALA A 83 10.98 -14.65 -1.15
N GLY A 84 10.30 -15.67 -0.61
CA GLY A 84 10.55 -16.22 0.73
C GLY A 84 9.88 -15.45 1.87
N TYR A 85 9.15 -14.38 1.57
CA TYR A 85 8.41 -13.58 2.54
C TYR A 85 6.92 -13.91 2.47
N ARG A 86 6.30 -14.39 3.56
CA ARG A 86 4.85 -14.57 3.63
C ARG A 86 4.31 -14.28 5.03
N PRO A 87 3.14 -13.62 5.14
CA PRO A 87 2.38 -12.95 4.07
C PRO A 87 2.99 -11.60 3.60
N THR A 88 2.37 -10.95 2.60
CA THR A 88 2.52 -9.53 2.27
C THR A 88 1.52 -8.69 3.07
N ARG A 89 1.98 -7.62 3.69
CA ARG A 89 1.16 -6.55 4.27
C ARG A 89 1.14 -5.35 3.31
N LEU A 90 -0.03 -5.04 2.78
CA LEU A 90 -0.25 -3.87 1.93
C LEU A 90 -0.86 -2.74 2.75
N LEU A 91 -0.22 -1.57 2.77
CA LEU A 91 -0.76 -0.33 3.31
C LEU A 91 -0.82 0.71 2.20
N ALA A 92 -1.99 1.28 1.96
CA ALA A 92 -2.19 2.30 0.95
C ALA A 92 -2.82 3.56 1.56
N HIS A 93 -2.25 4.72 1.23
CA HIS A 93 -2.83 6.02 1.51
C HIS A 93 -3.75 6.41 0.35
N MET A 94 -5.01 6.71 0.64
CA MET A 94 -6.07 6.81 -0.37
C MET A 94 -6.27 8.22 -0.91
N GLU A 95 -5.55 9.22 -0.41
CA GLU A 95 -5.73 10.63 -0.75
C GLU A 95 -5.47 10.95 -2.23
N TRP A 96 -4.89 10.02 -3.01
CA TRP A 96 -4.83 10.11 -4.46
C TRP A 96 -6.21 10.28 -5.11
N ALA A 97 -7.26 9.74 -4.48
CA ALA A 97 -8.62 9.82 -5.00
C ALA A 97 -9.25 11.22 -4.85
N LEU A 98 -8.61 12.12 -4.08
CA LEU A 98 -9.00 13.52 -3.98
C LEU A 98 -8.35 14.40 -5.06
N LEU A 99 -7.45 13.83 -5.87
CA LEU A 99 -6.81 14.54 -6.97
C LEU A 99 -7.77 14.63 -8.16
N ASP A 100 -7.68 15.72 -8.92
CA ASP A 100 -8.41 15.88 -10.17
C ASP A 100 -7.73 15.07 -11.29
N LYS A 101 -7.97 13.76 -11.29
CA LYS A 101 -7.41 12.79 -12.25
C LYS A 101 -8.52 11.96 -12.90
N PRO A 102 -8.38 11.58 -14.18
CA PRO A 102 -9.33 10.68 -14.82
C PRO A 102 -9.47 9.36 -14.04
N GLY A 103 -10.69 8.85 -13.92
CA GLY A 103 -11.01 7.57 -13.28
C GLY A 103 -11.17 7.62 -11.76
N VAL A 104 -10.74 8.66 -11.03
CA VAL A 104 -10.81 8.67 -9.55
C VAL A 104 -12.23 8.52 -8.99
N ASN A 105 -13.25 8.86 -9.78
CA ASN A 105 -14.66 8.65 -9.43
C ASN A 105 -15.05 7.16 -9.31
N ASP A 106 -14.25 6.26 -9.87
CA ASP A 106 -14.47 4.81 -9.83
C ASP A 106 -13.97 4.19 -8.49
N LEU A 107 -13.46 5.00 -7.55
CA LEU A 107 -12.96 4.54 -6.25
C LEU A 107 -13.97 3.64 -5.52
N LEU A 108 -15.24 4.02 -5.49
CA LEU A 108 -16.27 3.25 -4.77
C LEU A 108 -16.48 1.87 -5.38
N GLU A 109 -16.47 1.78 -6.71
CA GLU A 109 -16.58 0.51 -7.42
C GLU A 109 -15.34 -0.34 -7.17
N TYR A 110 -14.15 0.25 -7.26
CA TYR A 110 -12.89 -0.40 -6.97
C TYR A 110 -12.83 -1.00 -5.55
N GLU A 111 -13.17 -0.21 -4.51
CA GLU A 111 -13.23 -0.68 -3.12
C GLU A 111 -14.27 -1.79 -2.94
N THR A 112 -15.39 -1.70 -3.65
CA THR A 112 -16.39 -2.77 -3.66
C THR A 112 -15.83 -4.06 -4.27
N ARG A 113 -15.09 -3.96 -5.37
CA ARG A 113 -14.45 -5.10 -6.05
C ARG A 113 -13.36 -5.73 -5.19
N LEU A 114 -12.60 -4.95 -4.43
CA LEU A 114 -11.59 -5.48 -3.49
C LEU A 114 -12.19 -6.46 -2.48
N ASN A 115 -13.42 -6.24 -2.01
CA ASN A 115 -14.10 -7.16 -1.07
C ASN A 115 -14.28 -8.58 -1.62
N TYR A 116 -14.25 -8.77 -2.94
CA TYR A 116 -14.35 -10.08 -3.59
C TYR A 116 -12.98 -10.66 -3.97
N VAL A 117 -11.95 -9.82 -4.06
CA VAL A 117 -10.58 -10.23 -4.42
C VAL A 117 -9.78 -10.63 -3.18
N LEU A 118 -9.77 -9.78 -2.15
CA LEU A 118 -8.93 -9.95 -0.96
C LEU A 118 -9.18 -11.26 -0.19
N PRO A 119 -10.41 -11.80 -0.04
CA PRO A 119 -10.65 -13.07 0.66
C PRO A 119 -9.97 -14.30 0.04
N LYS A 120 -9.42 -14.18 -1.18
CA LYS A 120 -8.64 -15.25 -1.83
C LYS A 120 -7.21 -15.36 -1.28
N TYR A 121 -6.77 -14.38 -0.48
CA TYR A 121 -5.42 -14.23 0.03
C TYR A 121 -5.43 -14.15 1.56
N GLU A 122 -4.37 -14.62 2.21
CA GLU A 122 -4.18 -14.47 3.67
C GLU A 122 -3.48 -13.14 4.03
N ASP A 123 -3.15 -12.37 2.98
CA ASP A 123 -2.38 -11.14 3.01
C ASP A 123 -3.19 -9.96 3.59
N PRO A 124 -2.73 -9.31 4.67
CA PRO A 124 -3.43 -8.17 5.24
C PRO A 124 -3.32 -6.93 4.34
N VAL A 125 -4.46 -6.31 4.03
CA VAL A 125 -4.53 -5.07 3.24
C VAL A 125 -5.25 -3.98 4.04
N ILE A 126 -4.65 -2.79 4.09
CA ILE A 126 -5.22 -1.60 4.72
C ILE A 126 -5.26 -0.46 3.71
N CYS A 127 -6.48 -0.02 3.33
CA CYS A 127 -6.72 1.26 2.69
C CYS A 127 -6.94 2.32 3.78
N SER A 128 -6.06 3.32 3.85
CA SER A 128 -6.07 4.38 4.86
C SER A 128 -6.62 5.68 4.27
N TYR A 129 -7.57 6.28 4.98
CA TYR A 129 -8.25 7.51 4.59
C TYR A 129 -8.08 8.58 5.66
N ASP A 130 -7.52 9.74 5.29
CA ASP A 130 -7.54 10.93 6.13
C ASP A 130 -8.93 11.58 6.14
N LEU A 131 -9.67 11.35 7.24
CA LEU A 131 -11.01 11.87 7.44
C LEU A 131 -11.07 13.41 7.45
N SER A 132 -9.97 14.10 7.75
CA SER A 132 -9.92 15.57 7.67
C SER A 132 -9.92 16.07 6.22
N ARG A 133 -9.54 15.22 5.26
CA ARG A 133 -9.45 15.53 3.83
C ARG A 133 -10.63 14.97 3.03
N PHE A 134 -11.09 13.76 3.38
CA PHE A 134 -12.18 13.09 2.64
C PHE A 134 -13.58 13.64 2.91
N GLY A 135 -13.72 14.61 3.81
CA GLY A 135 -15.01 15.21 4.16
C GLY A 135 -15.86 14.26 5.00
N ALA A 136 -16.24 14.71 6.20
CA ALA A 136 -17.27 14.09 7.01
C ALA A 136 -18.64 14.75 6.70
#